data_AF-A0A382U6J9-F1
#
_entry.id   AF-A0A382U6J9-F1
#
_cell.length_a   1.000
_cell.length_b   1.000
_cell.length_c   1.000
_cell.angle_alpha   90.00
_cell.angle_beta   90.00
_cell.angle_gamma   90.00
#
_symmetry.space_group_name_H-M   'P 1'
#
loop_
_entity.id
_entity.type
_entity.pdbx_description
1 polymer ?
#
loop_
_entity_poly.entity_id
_entity_poly.type
_entity_poly.pdbx_seq_one_letter_code
_entity_poly.pdbx_strand_id
1 'polypeptide(L)'
;YRIQEVIKRRQILLVQVNKEERGTKGAALTTYISLPGRYCVLMPNTSRGGGVSRKIESLEARKRLRSLVSDLNVPEGMAIIVRTAGQERTKSEIKRDFDYLLRLWETIRDSTLKSMAPALIYEEANLIKRSIRDLYRPNFDGILVQGEDGYRTAKSFMRMMMPSRAKLVQPYREEISLFHQYKIEDQLDLMHSPRVSLPSGGYLVINATEALVAIDVNSGSATRERSIEETALKTNLESAEAIARQLKLRDLAGLVVIDFIDMEEMRNNRSVERRLKESFASDRARIQMGKISPFG
;
A
#
# COMPACT_ATOMS: atom_id res chain seq x y z
N TYR A 1 -24.93 -9.11 -23.66
CA TYR A 1 -26.08 -8.67 -22.86
C TYR A 1 -26.02 -7.17 -22.65
N ARG A 2 -27.16 -6.49 -22.71
CA ARG A 2 -27.32 -5.09 -22.27
C ARG A 2 -27.69 -5.06 -20.79
N ILE A 3 -27.41 -3.96 -20.07
CA ILE A 3 -27.61 -3.91 -18.61
C ILE A 3 -29.08 -4.19 -18.21
N GLN A 4 -30.03 -3.71 -19.01
CA GLN A 4 -31.47 -3.95 -18.81
C GLN A 4 -31.89 -5.42 -18.91
N GLU A 5 -31.06 -6.28 -19.52
CA GLU A 5 -31.32 -7.72 -19.64
C GLU A 5 -30.84 -8.49 -18.40
N VAL A 6 -29.92 -7.92 -17.61
CA VAL A 6 -29.23 -8.62 -16.52
C VAL A 6 -29.53 -8.08 -15.13
N ILE A 7 -30.03 -6.84 -15.02
CA ILE A 7 -30.37 -6.20 -13.74
C ILE A 7 -31.77 -5.59 -13.80
N LYS A 8 -32.54 -5.76 -12.72
CA LYS A 8 -33.88 -5.17 -12.54
C LYS A 8 -33.89 -4.10 -11.45
N ARG A 9 -34.80 -3.13 -11.58
CA ARG A 9 -35.04 -2.13 -10.53
C ARG A 9 -35.46 -2.83 -9.23
N ARG A 10 -34.90 -2.38 -8.09
CA ARG A 10 -35.09 -2.98 -6.75
C ARG A 10 -34.49 -4.38 -6.55
N GLN A 11 -33.70 -4.89 -7.50
CA GLN A 11 -32.93 -6.11 -7.27
C GLN A 11 -31.91 -5.90 -6.15
N ILE A 12 -31.90 -6.80 -5.18
CA ILE A 12 -30.95 -6.78 -4.07
C ILE A 12 -29.67 -7.46 -4.52
N LEU A 13 -28.52 -6.81 -4.26
CA LEU A 13 -27.19 -7.30 -4.61
C LEU A 13 -26.25 -7.06 -3.44
N LEU A 14 -25.36 -8.03 -3.19
CA LEU A 14 -24.17 -7.80 -2.37
C LEU A 14 -23.15 -7.04 -3.22
N VAL A 15 -22.71 -5.88 -2.72
CA VAL A 15 -21.78 -4.99 -3.41
C VAL A 15 -20.62 -4.61 -2.48
N GLN A 16 -19.44 -4.39 -3.07
CA GLN A 16 -18.27 -3.85 -2.40
C GLN A 16 -17.92 -2.49 -2.99
N VAL A 17 -17.57 -1.54 -2.11
CA VAL A 17 -17.00 -0.25 -2.51
C VAL A 17 -15.60 -0.49 -3.08
N ASN A 18 -15.41 -0.17 -4.36
CA ASN A 18 -14.14 -0.28 -5.05
C ASN A 18 -13.38 1.05 -5.09
N LYS A 19 -14.12 2.17 -5.23
CA LYS A 19 -13.59 3.52 -5.08
C LYS A 19 -14.55 4.33 -4.22
N GLU A 20 -13.98 5.07 -3.28
CA GLU A 20 -14.73 6.03 -2.47
C GLU A 20 -15.31 7.15 -3.34
N GLU A 21 -16.25 7.90 -2.77
CA GLU A 21 -16.82 9.08 -3.41
C GLU A 21 -15.76 10.15 -3.65
N ARG A 22 -15.90 10.88 -4.76
CA ARG A 22 -14.99 11.97 -5.10
C ARG A 22 -15.78 13.16 -5.62
N GLY A 23 -15.81 14.24 -4.85
CA GLY A 23 -16.62 15.42 -5.15
C GLY A 23 -18.09 15.04 -5.26
N THR A 24 -18.70 15.28 -6.42
CA THR A 24 -20.10 14.94 -6.71
C THR A 24 -20.30 13.52 -7.26
N LYS A 25 -19.22 12.77 -7.52
CA LYS A 25 -19.30 11.39 -8.01
C LYS A 25 -19.48 10.43 -6.83
N GLY A 26 -20.59 9.71 -6.82
CA GLY A 26 -20.83 8.64 -5.85
C GLY A 26 -19.80 7.51 -5.96
N ALA A 27 -19.74 6.67 -4.92
CA ALA A 27 -18.81 5.56 -4.83
C ALA A 27 -18.96 4.57 -6.01
N ALA A 28 -17.84 4.06 -6.51
CA ALA A 28 -17.84 3.01 -7.52
C ALA A 28 -17.99 1.65 -6.85
N LEU A 29 -19.00 0.87 -7.28
CA LEU A 29 -19.34 -0.42 -6.68
C LEU A 29 -18.97 -1.58 -7.61
N THR A 30 -18.72 -2.74 -7.01
CA THR A 30 -18.52 -4.01 -7.72
C THR A 30 -19.29 -5.12 -7.03
N THR A 31 -19.85 -6.06 -7.79
CA THR A 31 -20.36 -7.31 -7.23
C THR A 31 -19.27 -8.36 -7.09
N TYR A 32 -18.12 -8.22 -7.78
CA TYR A 32 -16.95 -9.07 -7.59
C TYR A 32 -16.27 -8.72 -6.27
N ILE A 33 -16.47 -9.56 -5.26
CA ILE A 33 -15.97 -9.35 -3.92
C ILE A 33 -14.50 -9.74 -3.87
N SER A 34 -13.69 -8.94 -3.18
CA SER A 34 -12.30 -9.24 -2.90
C SER A 34 -12.00 -9.02 -1.43
N LEU A 35 -11.40 -10.02 -0.80
CA LEU A 35 -11.05 -10.03 0.62
C LEU A 35 -9.53 -10.08 0.74
N PRO A 36 -8.87 -8.93 0.95
CA PRO A 36 -7.42 -8.89 1.07
C PRO A 36 -6.95 -9.42 2.42
N GLY A 37 -6.25 -10.53 2.39
CA GLY A 37 -5.43 -11.05 3.50
C GLY A 37 -4.02 -10.47 3.45
N ARG A 38 -3.15 -10.99 4.31
CA ARG A 38 -1.76 -10.53 4.41
C ARG A 38 -0.90 -11.02 3.25
N TYR A 39 -1.05 -12.30 2.90
CA TYR A 39 -0.26 -13.01 1.90
C TYR A 39 -1.08 -13.36 0.66
N CYS A 40 -2.40 -13.47 0.78
CA CYS A 40 -3.27 -13.75 -0.34
C CYS A 40 -4.50 -12.82 -0.38
N VAL A 41 -5.19 -12.81 -1.51
CA VAL A 41 -6.48 -12.15 -1.70
C VAL A 41 -7.46 -13.22 -2.15
N LEU A 42 -8.58 -13.36 -1.43
CA LEU A 42 -9.66 -14.27 -1.78
C LEU A 42 -10.69 -13.53 -2.63
N MET A 43 -11.08 -14.11 -3.75
CA MET A 43 -12.17 -13.65 -4.60
C MET A 43 -13.25 -14.74 -4.64
N PRO A 44 -14.23 -14.70 -3.72
CA PRO A 44 -15.11 -15.84 -3.47
C PRO A 44 -16.18 -16.06 -4.55
N ASN A 45 -16.37 -15.11 -5.47
CA ASN A 45 -17.38 -15.19 -6.53
C ASN A 45 -16.76 -14.97 -7.91
N THR A 46 -15.53 -15.42 -8.08
CA THR A 46 -14.78 -15.31 -9.34
C THR A 46 -14.00 -16.60 -9.57
N SER A 47 -14.36 -17.37 -10.60
CA SER A 47 -13.62 -18.56 -11.02
C SER A 47 -12.40 -18.25 -11.90
N ARG A 48 -12.28 -17.02 -12.41
CA ARG A 48 -11.20 -16.55 -13.30
C ARG A 48 -10.35 -15.48 -12.63
N GLY A 49 -9.04 -15.70 -12.52
CA GLY A 49 -8.11 -14.66 -12.04
C GLY A 49 -7.33 -15.02 -10.79
N GLY A 50 -7.37 -16.29 -10.35
CA GLY A 50 -6.43 -16.80 -9.37
C GLY A 50 -4.99 -16.82 -9.90
N GLY A 51 -4.02 -16.85 -8.99
CA GLY A 51 -2.61 -16.97 -9.34
C GLY A 51 -1.67 -16.20 -8.42
N VAL A 52 -0.69 -15.53 -9.02
CA VAL A 52 0.43 -14.89 -8.32
C VAL A 52 0.52 -13.43 -8.76
N SER A 53 0.80 -12.53 -7.82
CA SER A 53 0.99 -11.09 -8.05
C SER A 53 1.93 -10.82 -9.23
N ARG A 54 1.53 -9.88 -10.10
CA ARG A 54 2.35 -9.45 -11.25
C ARG A 54 3.67 -8.80 -10.83
N LYS A 55 3.74 -8.21 -9.63
CA LYS A 55 4.96 -7.60 -9.06
C LYS A 55 6.05 -8.63 -8.70
N ILE A 56 5.74 -9.92 -8.68
CA ILE A 56 6.74 -10.99 -8.51
C ILE A 56 7.33 -11.29 -9.88
N GLU A 57 8.58 -10.90 -10.14
CA GLU A 57 9.23 -11.08 -11.45
C GLU A 57 9.93 -12.45 -11.58
N SER A 58 10.43 -12.99 -10.47
CA SER A 58 11.12 -14.29 -10.44
C SER A 58 10.22 -15.43 -10.93
N LEU A 59 10.64 -16.07 -12.03
CA LEU A 59 9.95 -17.22 -12.63
C LEU A 59 9.91 -18.41 -11.67
N GLU A 60 11.00 -18.65 -10.94
CA GLU A 60 11.10 -19.71 -9.95
C GLU A 60 10.10 -19.49 -8.81
N ALA A 61 10.07 -18.26 -8.26
CA ALA A 61 9.12 -17.90 -7.20
C ALA A 61 7.68 -18.05 -7.68
N ARG A 62 7.37 -17.63 -8.92
CA ARG A 62 6.04 -17.82 -9.51
C ARG A 62 5.66 -19.29 -9.64
N LYS A 63 6.56 -20.14 -10.12
CA LYS A 63 6.31 -21.59 -10.28
C LYS A 63 6.02 -22.23 -8.93
N ARG A 64 6.84 -21.94 -7.92
CA ARG A 64 6.66 -22.41 -6.54
C ARG A 64 5.32 -21.97 -5.95
N LEU A 65 4.97 -20.69 -6.08
CA LEU A 65 3.73 -20.14 -5.52
C LEU A 65 2.48 -20.66 -6.25
N ARG A 66 2.55 -20.90 -7.57
CA ARG A 66 1.46 -21.55 -8.30
C ARG A 66 1.21 -22.97 -7.81
N SER A 67 2.28 -23.75 -7.61
CA SER A 67 2.17 -25.09 -7.03
C SER A 67 1.51 -25.05 -5.65
N LEU A 68 1.94 -24.10 -4.81
CA LEU A 68 1.36 -23.90 -3.48
C LEU A 68 -0.13 -23.59 -3.55
N VAL A 69 -0.55 -22.71 -4.46
CA VAL A 69 -1.97 -22.36 -4.67
C VAL A 69 -2.78 -23.58 -5.10
N SER A 70 -2.25 -24.40 -6.00
CA SER A 70 -2.92 -25.65 -6.42
C SER A 70 -3.17 -26.59 -5.23
N ASP A 71 -2.25 -26.63 -4.27
CA ASP A 71 -2.37 -27.47 -3.08
C ASP A 71 -3.33 -26.91 -2.01
N LEU A 72 -3.82 -25.68 -2.13
CA LEU A 72 -4.72 -25.06 -1.15
C LEU A 72 -6.16 -25.55 -1.25
N ASN A 73 -6.50 -26.39 -2.25
CA ASN A 73 -7.84 -26.91 -2.50
C ASN A 73 -8.90 -25.80 -2.46
N VAL A 74 -8.69 -24.76 -3.28
CA VAL A 74 -9.62 -23.61 -3.35
C VAL A 74 -11.00 -24.10 -3.82
N PRO A 75 -12.08 -23.80 -3.09
CA PRO A 75 -13.43 -24.21 -3.48
C PRO A 75 -13.81 -23.74 -4.89
N GLU A 76 -14.64 -24.53 -5.57
CA GLU A 76 -15.15 -24.18 -6.90
C GLU A 76 -15.89 -22.83 -6.87
N GLY A 77 -15.70 -22.03 -7.91
CA GLY A 77 -16.27 -20.67 -7.99
C GLY A 77 -15.45 -19.59 -7.27
N MET A 78 -14.42 -19.96 -6.52
CA MET A 78 -13.50 -19.04 -5.86
C MET A 78 -12.14 -18.97 -6.56
N ALA A 79 -11.45 -17.85 -6.36
CA ALA A 79 -10.07 -17.67 -6.80
C ALA A 79 -9.22 -17.05 -5.69
N ILE A 80 -7.92 -17.36 -5.70
CA ILE A 80 -6.94 -16.81 -4.78
C ILE A 80 -5.79 -16.17 -5.55
N ILE A 81 -5.37 -14.98 -5.12
CA ILE A 81 -4.17 -14.31 -5.64
C ILE A 81 -3.13 -14.22 -4.52
N VAL A 82 -1.94 -14.78 -4.73
CA VAL A 82 -0.83 -14.60 -3.79
C VAL A 82 -0.20 -13.21 -3.98
N ARG A 83 -0.19 -12.40 -2.91
CA ARG A 83 0.43 -11.06 -2.85
C ARG A 83 1.95 -11.16 -2.84
N THR A 84 2.63 -10.07 -3.20
CA THR A 84 4.10 -9.97 -3.12
C THR A 84 4.64 -10.28 -1.72
N ALA A 85 3.92 -9.91 -0.66
CA ALA A 85 4.29 -10.22 0.72
C ALA A 85 4.32 -11.74 1.04
N GLY A 86 3.62 -12.56 0.24
CA GLY A 86 3.64 -14.02 0.32
C GLY A 86 4.82 -14.68 -0.41
N GLN A 87 5.66 -13.91 -1.14
CA GLN A 87 6.69 -14.47 -2.01
C GLN A 87 7.71 -15.35 -1.28
N GLU A 88 8.04 -15.04 -0.03
CA GLU A 88 9.03 -15.76 0.78
C GLU A 88 8.37 -16.48 1.96
N ARG A 89 7.06 -16.71 1.90
CA ARG A 89 6.31 -17.35 2.97
C ARG A 89 6.16 -18.85 2.74
N THR A 90 6.00 -19.54 3.86
CA THR A 90 5.76 -20.97 3.90
C THR A 90 4.31 -21.30 3.50
N LYS A 91 4.07 -22.54 3.06
CA LYS A 91 2.72 -23.04 2.75
C LYS A 91 1.77 -22.93 3.93
N SER A 92 2.25 -23.19 5.14
CA SER A 92 1.43 -23.11 6.36
C SER A 92 1.00 -21.68 6.68
N GLU A 93 1.87 -20.68 6.48
CA GLU A 93 1.52 -19.26 6.65
C GLU A 93 0.48 -18.80 5.63
N ILE A 94 0.65 -19.14 4.35
CA ILE A 94 -0.31 -18.78 3.29
C ILE A 94 -1.64 -19.49 3.50
N LYS A 95 -1.62 -20.78 3.87
CA LYS A 95 -2.83 -21.55 4.19
C LYS A 95 -3.59 -20.93 5.37
N ARG A 96 -2.91 -20.48 6.43
CA ARG A 96 -3.57 -19.84 7.57
C ARG A 96 -4.28 -18.54 7.19
N ASP A 97 -3.64 -17.72 6.35
CA ASP A 97 -4.24 -16.49 5.81
C ASP A 97 -5.45 -16.82 4.91
N PHE A 98 -5.33 -17.83 4.05
CA PHE A 98 -6.44 -18.32 3.22
C PHE A 98 -7.62 -18.84 4.06
N ASP A 99 -7.36 -19.70 5.05
CA ASP A 99 -8.38 -20.24 5.95
C ASP A 99 -9.08 -19.12 6.75
N TYR A 100 -8.35 -18.05 7.10
CA TYR A 100 -8.94 -16.85 7.70
C TYR A 100 -9.89 -16.13 6.74
N LEU A 101 -9.48 -15.92 5.48
CA LEU A 101 -10.32 -15.28 4.47
C LEU A 101 -11.57 -16.08 4.13
N LEU A 102 -11.48 -17.42 4.11
CA LEU A 102 -12.65 -18.28 3.96
C LEU A 102 -13.64 -18.07 5.11
N ARG A 103 -13.20 -18.11 6.37
CA ARG A 103 -14.09 -17.84 7.52
C ARG A 103 -14.71 -16.45 7.48
N LEU A 104 -13.95 -15.46 7.03
CA LEU A 104 -14.45 -14.10 6.83
C LEU A 104 -15.56 -14.08 5.76
N TRP A 105 -15.35 -14.77 4.63
CA TRP A 105 -16.38 -14.88 3.59
C TRP A 105 -17.65 -15.56 4.09
N GLU A 106 -17.53 -16.66 4.84
CA GLU A 106 -18.70 -17.33 5.43
C GLU A 106 -19.48 -16.38 6.36
N THR A 107 -18.77 -15.59 7.17
CA THR A 107 -19.39 -14.57 8.04
C THR A 107 -20.13 -13.51 7.22
N ILE A 108 -19.52 -13.03 6.12
CA ILE A 108 -20.15 -12.06 5.20
C ILE A 108 -21.41 -12.66 4.57
N ARG A 109 -21.34 -13.91 4.10
CA ARG A 109 -22.47 -14.59 3.48
C ARG A 109 -23.62 -14.77 4.47
N ASP A 110 -23.33 -15.24 5.67
CA ASP A 110 -24.33 -15.46 6.72
C ASP A 110 -24.97 -14.13 7.17
N SER A 111 -24.17 -13.08 7.32
CA SER A 111 -24.67 -11.72 7.62
C SER A 111 -25.56 -11.19 6.50
N THR A 112 -25.17 -11.40 5.23
CA THR A 112 -25.96 -10.99 4.05
C THR A 112 -27.33 -11.67 4.05
N LEU A 113 -27.39 -12.99 4.29
CA LEU A 113 -28.64 -13.76 4.28
C LEU A 113 -29.60 -13.37 5.41
N LYS A 114 -29.08 -12.87 6.53
CA LYS A 114 -29.87 -12.42 7.69
C LYS A 114 -30.29 -10.95 7.61
N SER A 115 -29.71 -10.19 6.68
CA SER A 115 -29.91 -8.74 6.59
C SER A 115 -31.04 -8.36 5.63
N MET A 116 -31.70 -7.23 5.92
CA MET A 116 -32.62 -6.58 4.98
C MET A 116 -31.94 -5.37 4.35
N ALA A 117 -31.94 -5.30 3.02
CA ALA A 117 -31.28 -4.21 2.29
C ALA A 117 -32.04 -2.86 2.44
N PRO A 118 -31.34 -1.71 2.49
CA PRO A 118 -29.88 -1.55 2.49
C PRO A 118 -29.28 -1.80 3.89
N ALA A 119 -28.16 -2.53 3.96
CA ALA A 119 -27.45 -2.81 5.20
C ALA A 119 -25.94 -2.87 4.97
N LEU A 120 -25.16 -2.38 5.94
CA LEU A 120 -23.72 -2.61 6.01
C LEU A 120 -23.46 -4.05 6.47
N ILE A 121 -22.94 -4.89 5.58
CA ILE A 121 -22.68 -6.30 5.87
C ILE A 121 -21.33 -6.50 6.57
N TYR A 122 -20.31 -5.80 6.09
CA TYR A 122 -18.95 -5.88 6.59
C TYR A 122 -18.25 -4.54 6.40
N GLU A 123 -17.71 -4.03 7.51
CA GLU A 123 -16.80 -2.91 7.50
C GLU A 123 -15.37 -3.45 7.42
N GLU A 124 -14.58 -2.91 6.50
CA GLU A 124 -13.18 -3.28 6.37
C GLU A 124 -12.45 -3.07 7.69
N ALA A 125 -11.51 -3.98 7.99
CA ALA A 125 -10.86 -4.05 9.28
C ALA A 125 -10.36 -2.68 9.79
N ASN A 126 -10.46 -2.46 11.11
CA ASN A 126 -9.99 -1.22 11.72
C ASN A 126 -8.51 -0.92 11.37
N LEU A 127 -8.11 0.34 11.51
CA LEU A 127 -6.77 0.81 11.12
C LEU A 127 -5.64 -0.08 11.68
N ILE A 128 -5.77 -0.58 12.91
CA ILE A 128 -4.79 -1.46 13.55
C ILE A 128 -4.60 -2.76 12.76
N LYS A 129 -5.70 -3.45 12.45
CA LYS A 129 -5.66 -4.70 11.67
C LYS A 129 -5.10 -4.46 10.28
N ARG A 130 -5.51 -3.37 9.60
CA ARG A 130 -4.97 -2.98 8.28
C ARG A 130 -3.47 -2.70 8.35
N SER A 131 -3.02 -1.93 9.33
CA SER A 131 -1.60 -1.62 9.54
C SER A 131 -0.77 -2.89 9.77
N ILE A 132 -1.22 -3.80 10.63
CA ILE A 132 -0.50 -5.07 10.83
C ILE A 132 -0.53 -5.93 9.56
N ARG A 133 -1.69 -6.09 8.93
CA ARG A 133 -1.84 -6.90 7.71
C ARG A 133 -0.88 -6.41 6.63
N ASP A 134 -0.88 -5.12 6.38
CA ASP A 134 -0.24 -4.58 5.20
C ASP A 134 1.21 -4.12 5.48
N LEU A 135 1.49 -3.46 6.62
CA LEU A 135 2.79 -2.81 6.93
C LEU A 135 3.78 -3.72 7.63
N TYR A 136 3.33 -4.63 8.49
CA TYR A 136 4.25 -5.44 9.30
C TYR A 136 5.25 -6.19 8.41
N ARG A 137 6.52 -6.19 8.79
CA ARG A 137 7.59 -6.94 8.13
C ARG A 137 8.34 -7.83 9.14
N PRO A 138 8.94 -8.94 8.69
CA PRO A 138 9.61 -9.87 9.59
C PRO A 138 10.78 -9.29 10.37
N ASN A 139 11.42 -8.25 9.83
CA ASN A 139 12.59 -7.57 10.38
C ASN A 139 12.22 -6.45 11.36
N PHE A 140 10.95 -6.27 11.72
CA PHE A 140 10.57 -5.31 12.76
C PHE A 140 10.91 -5.88 14.13
N ASP A 141 11.57 -5.06 14.96
CA ASP A 141 11.94 -5.42 16.34
C ASP A 141 10.72 -5.59 17.24
N GLY A 142 9.65 -4.82 16.98
CA GLY A 142 8.43 -4.84 17.79
C GLY A 142 7.29 -4.03 17.20
N ILE A 143 6.11 -4.15 17.80
CA ILE A 143 4.97 -3.27 17.56
C ILE A 143 4.55 -2.70 18.92
N LEU A 144 4.78 -1.41 19.12
CA LEU A 144 4.31 -0.68 20.30
C LEU A 144 2.91 -0.14 20.05
N VAL A 145 2.02 -0.32 21.02
CA VAL A 145 0.64 0.15 20.94
C VAL A 145 0.27 0.89 22.21
N GLN A 146 0.02 2.19 22.09
CA GLN A 146 -0.52 3.01 23.18
C GLN A 146 -2.06 2.84 23.22
N GLY A 147 -2.61 2.58 24.40
CA GLY A 147 -4.04 2.31 24.62
C GLY A 147 -4.40 0.82 24.69
N GLU A 148 -5.22 0.46 25.68
CA GLU A 148 -5.52 -0.94 26.04
C GLU A 148 -6.35 -1.66 24.97
N ASP A 149 -7.40 -1.03 24.43
CA ASP A 149 -8.25 -1.63 23.40
C ASP A 149 -7.51 -1.86 22.08
N GLY A 150 -6.65 -0.91 21.73
CA GLY A 150 -5.77 -1.01 20.57
C GLY A 150 -4.78 -2.16 20.74
N TYR A 151 -4.15 -2.26 21.91
CA TYR A 151 -3.24 -3.35 22.24
C TYR A 151 -3.92 -4.72 22.16
N ARG A 152 -5.09 -4.88 22.78
CA ARG A 152 -5.86 -6.13 22.74
C ARG A 152 -6.21 -6.54 21.31
N THR A 153 -6.66 -5.57 20.51
CA THR A 153 -6.99 -5.78 19.10
C THR A 153 -5.77 -6.22 18.29
N ALA A 154 -4.65 -5.51 18.43
CA ALA A 154 -3.39 -5.82 17.75
C ALA A 154 -2.86 -7.20 18.15
N LYS A 155 -2.86 -7.50 19.46
CA LYS A 155 -2.37 -8.76 20.02
C LYS A 155 -3.21 -9.96 19.54
N SER A 156 -4.53 -9.83 19.59
CA SER A 156 -5.47 -10.86 19.13
C SER A 156 -5.30 -11.14 17.63
N PHE A 157 -5.23 -10.08 16.82
CA PHE A 157 -5.04 -10.21 15.38
C PHE A 157 -3.68 -10.84 15.04
N MET A 158 -2.60 -10.42 15.71
CA MET A 158 -1.28 -11.01 15.52
C MET A 158 -1.25 -12.49 15.94
N ARG A 159 -1.90 -12.87 17.05
CA ARG A 159 -2.04 -14.28 17.47
C ARG A 159 -2.74 -15.13 16.42
N MET A 160 -3.80 -14.60 15.82
CA MET A 160 -4.58 -15.30 14.79
C MET A 160 -3.77 -15.49 13.51
N MET A 161 -3.06 -14.45 13.05
CA MET A 161 -2.36 -14.46 11.77
C MET A 161 -0.95 -15.06 11.85
N MET A 162 -0.20 -14.70 12.89
CA MET A 162 1.21 -15.04 13.07
C MET A 162 1.50 -15.35 14.56
N PRO A 163 1.04 -16.52 15.08
CA PRO A 163 1.15 -16.86 16.51
C PRO A 163 2.55 -16.71 17.10
N SER A 164 3.59 -17.12 16.36
CA SER A 164 4.99 -17.05 16.79
C SER A 164 5.49 -15.62 17.01
N ARG A 165 4.88 -14.64 16.37
CA ARG A 165 5.25 -13.22 16.42
C ARG A 165 4.32 -12.40 17.31
N ALA A 166 3.30 -13.01 17.90
CA ALA A 166 2.38 -12.34 18.80
C ALA A 166 3.08 -11.66 19.98
N LYS A 167 4.18 -12.24 20.48
CA LYS A 167 4.97 -11.65 21.58
C LYS A 167 5.63 -10.31 21.22
N LEU A 168 5.77 -9.96 19.94
CA LEU A 168 6.36 -8.68 19.51
C LEU A 168 5.41 -7.49 19.67
N VAL A 169 4.10 -7.74 19.80
CA VAL A 169 3.12 -6.70 20.11
C VAL A 169 3.19 -6.41 21.61
N GLN A 170 3.62 -5.21 21.98
CA GLN A 170 3.82 -4.76 23.35
C GLN A 170 2.98 -3.51 23.64
N PRO A 171 2.39 -3.40 24.84
CA PRO A 171 1.69 -2.18 25.22
C PRO A 171 2.72 -1.09 25.51
N TYR A 172 2.43 0.14 25.08
CA TYR A 172 3.17 1.32 25.47
C TYR A 172 2.42 2.01 26.61
N ARG A 173 3.09 2.15 27.77
CA ARG A 173 2.48 2.60 29.03
C ARG A 173 3.20 3.79 29.67
N GLU A 174 4.15 4.37 28.96
CA GLU A 174 4.85 5.56 29.45
C GLU A 174 3.89 6.77 29.46
N GLU A 175 4.21 7.76 30.30
CA GLU A 175 3.43 9.00 30.41
C GLU A 175 3.60 9.90 29.17
N ILE A 176 4.82 9.96 28.63
CA ILE A 176 5.12 10.70 27.40
C ILE A 176 4.42 10.00 26.23
N SER A 177 3.87 10.76 25.27
CA SER A 177 3.19 10.16 24.11
C SER A 177 4.16 9.31 23.29
N LEU A 178 3.65 8.22 22.67
CA LEU A 178 4.46 7.36 21.81
C LEU A 178 5.13 8.15 20.68
N PHE A 179 4.44 9.14 20.11
CA PHE A 179 4.98 9.92 19.00
C PHE A 179 6.04 10.90 19.45
N HIS A 180 5.87 11.50 20.62
CA HIS A 180 6.85 12.42 21.20
C HIS A 180 8.15 11.69 21.57
N GLN A 181 8.04 10.54 22.25
CA GLN A 181 9.19 9.71 22.65
C GLN A 181 10.08 9.32 21.46
N TYR A 182 9.46 9.06 20.30
CA TYR A 182 10.16 8.65 19.07
C TYR A 182 10.34 9.79 18.05
N LYS A 183 10.10 11.06 18.43
CA LYS A 183 10.24 12.25 17.56
C LYS A 183 9.50 12.14 16.22
N ILE A 184 8.32 11.53 16.27
CA ILE A 184 7.43 11.39 15.10
C ILE A 184 6.62 12.67 14.90
N GLU A 185 6.29 13.40 15.97
CA GLU A 185 5.56 14.67 15.92
C GLU A 185 6.26 15.68 15.00
N ASP A 186 7.57 15.90 15.16
CA ASP A 186 8.36 16.77 14.28
C ASP A 186 8.23 16.39 12.79
N GLN A 187 8.16 15.10 12.48
CA GLN A 187 7.99 14.63 11.11
C GLN A 187 6.57 14.84 10.57
N LEU A 188 5.56 14.73 11.44
CA LEU A 188 4.17 14.99 11.08
C LEU A 188 3.96 16.47 10.81
N ASP A 189 4.55 17.36 11.62
CA ASP A 189 4.48 18.81 11.39
C ASP A 189 5.13 19.20 10.06
N LEU A 190 6.26 18.58 9.73
CA LEU A 190 6.94 18.76 8.44
C LEU A 190 6.10 18.28 7.25
N MET A 191 5.09 17.42 7.42
CA MET A 191 4.20 17.03 6.32
C MET A 191 3.30 18.17 5.85
N HIS A 192 3.02 19.15 6.71
CA HIS A 192 2.22 20.33 6.35
C HIS A 192 3.05 21.39 5.63
N SER A 193 4.37 21.37 5.79
CA SER A 193 5.27 22.28 5.07
C SER A 193 5.30 21.92 3.58
N PRO A 194 5.12 22.87 2.65
CA PRO A 194 5.36 22.63 1.23
C PRO A 194 6.85 22.36 0.95
N ARG A 195 7.75 22.87 1.81
CA ARG A 195 9.21 22.72 1.67
C ARG A 195 9.73 21.54 2.46
N VAL A 196 10.55 20.69 1.83
CA VAL A 196 11.18 19.52 2.45
C VAL A 196 12.70 19.59 2.26
N SER A 197 13.45 19.69 3.35
CA SER A 197 14.91 19.77 3.30
C SER A 197 15.55 18.42 2.97
N LEU A 198 16.64 18.44 2.19
CA LEU A 198 17.43 17.27 1.83
C LEU A 198 18.72 17.20 2.67
N PRO A 199 19.28 15.99 2.88
CA PRO A 199 20.49 15.81 3.70
C PRO A 199 21.69 16.67 3.28
N SER A 200 21.89 16.85 1.97
CA SER A 200 23.04 17.64 1.46
C SER A 200 22.81 19.15 1.43
N GLY A 201 21.67 19.67 1.90
CA GLY A 201 21.36 21.11 1.94
C GLY A 201 20.50 21.62 0.77
N GLY A 202 20.10 20.73 -0.15
CA GLY A 202 19.04 20.98 -1.10
C GLY A 202 17.65 20.93 -0.46
N TYR A 203 16.60 21.17 -1.23
CA TYR A 203 15.22 21.06 -0.76
C TYR A 203 14.24 20.81 -1.91
N LEU A 204 13.09 20.22 -1.57
CA LEU A 204 11.94 20.06 -2.45
C LEU A 204 10.89 21.11 -2.12
N VAL A 205 10.11 21.53 -3.12
CA VAL A 205 8.87 22.29 -2.94
C VAL A 205 7.72 21.50 -3.56
N ILE A 206 6.73 21.12 -2.75
CA ILE A 206 5.60 20.29 -3.15
C ILE A 206 4.32 21.14 -3.16
N ASN A 207 3.73 21.31 -4.34
CA ASN A 207 2.52 22.09 -4.56
C ASN A 207 1.40 21.21 -5.14
N ALA A 208 0.34 20.99 -4.38
CA ALA A 208 -0.84 20.28 -4.86
C ALA A 208 -1.84 21.25 -5.50
N THR A 209 -2.27 20.95 -6.73
CA THR A 209 -3.33 21.68 -7.45
C THR A 209 -4.56 20.78 -7.59
N GLU A 210 -5.62 21.29 -8.21
CA GLU A 210 -6.85 20.51 -8.46
C GLU A 210 -6.60 19.26 -9.32
N ALA A 211 -5.70 19.37 -10.31
CA ALA A 211 -5.48 18.34 -11.31
C ALA A 211 -4.21 17.51 -11.09
N LEU A 212 -3.16 18.11 -10.53
CA LEU A 212 -1.84 17.50 -10.38
C LEU A 212 -1.08 17.99 -9.16
N VAL A 213 -0.05 17.24 -8.77
CA VAL A 213 0.96 17.67 -7.78
C VAL A 213 2.23 18.02 -8.54
N ALA A 214 2.72 19.25 -8.37
CA ALA A 214 3.99 19.70 -8.90
C ALA A 214 5.06 19.65 -7.80
N ILE A 215 6.23 19.11 -8.12
CA ILE A 215 7.38 19.03 -7.21
C ILE A 215 8.58 19.67 -7.89
N ASP A 216 9.16 20.68 -7.26
CA ASP A 216 10.36 21.38 -7.71
C ASP A 216 11.57 20.99 -6.84
N VAL A 217 12.73 20.75 -7.48
CA VAL A 217 13.97 20.30 -6.85
C VAL A 217 15.02 21.41 -6.87
N ASN A 218 15.49 21.80 -5.69
CA ASN A 218 16.48 22.86 -5.53
C ASN A 218 17.76 22.34 -4.86
N SER A 219 18.92 22.68 -5.42
CA SER A 219 20.23 22.36 -4.83
C SER A 219 20.54 23.19 -3.58
N GLY A 220 19.93 24.36 -3.42
CA GLY A 220 20.07 25.19 -2.22
C GLY A 220 21.55 25.46 -1.90
N SER A 221 21.97 25.11 -0.69
CA SER A 221 23.37 25.27 -0.24
C SER A 221 24.23 24.01 -0.45
N ALA A 222 23.79 23.05 -1.26
CA ALA A 222 24.51 21.80 -1.54
C ALA A 222 25.71 22.03 -2.48
N THR A 223 26.68 22.86 -2.11
CA THR A 223 27.80 23.24 -2.99
C THR A 223 29.10 22.49 -2.64
N ARG A 224 28.99 21.22 -2.20
CA ARG A 224 30.14 20.45 -1.69
C ARG A 224 30.89 19.64 -2.74
N GLU A 225 30.34 19.47 -3.95
CA GLU A 225 31.00 18.69 -5.00
C GLU A 225 31.88 19.56 -5.89
N ARG A 226 32.83 18.92 -6.59
CA ARG A 226 33.82 19.61 -7.44
C ARG A 226 33.20 20.13 -8.74
N SER A 227 32.09 19.53 -9.17
CA SER A 227 31.37 19.87 -10.40
C SER A 227 29.90 20.20 -10.12
N ILE A 228 29.34 21.13 -10.93
CA ILE A 228 27.92 21.47 -10.92
C ILE A 228 27.08 20.25 -11.33
N GLU A 229 27.53 19.48 -12.32
CA GLU A 229 26.85 18.27 -12.79
C GLU A 229 26.79 17.19 -11.69
N GLU A 230 27.87 16.99 -10.94
CA GLU A 230 27.90 16.04 -9.82
C GLU A 230 26.95 16.48 -8.69
N THR A 231 26.90 17.78 -8.42
CA THR A 231 25.97 18.38 -7.46
C THR A 231 24.52 18.17 -7.87
N ALA A 232 24.19 18.40 -9.14
CA ALA A 232 22.85 18.21 -9.69
C ALA A 232 22.43 16.73 -9.60
N LEU A 233 23.28 15.81 -10.05
CA LEU A 233 23.02 14.37 -9.95
C LEU A 233 22.78 13.94 -8.50
N LYS A 234 23.66 14.33 -7.58
CA LYS A 234 23.53 13.97 -6.17
C LYS A 234 22.23 14.50 -5.56
N THR A 235 21.91 15.76 -5.82
CA THR A 235 20.67 16.39 -5.34
C THR A 235 19.45 15.68 -5.91
N ASN A 236 19.43 15.36 -7.20
CA ASN A 236 18.31 14.65 -7.83
C ASN A 236 18.15 13.22 -7.30
N LEU A 237 19.25 12.52 -6.98
CA LEU A 237 19.19 11.19 -6.37
C LEU A 237 18.63 11.22 -4.94
N GLU A 238 19.01 12.21 -4.13
CA GLU A 238 18.43 12.43 -2.79
C GLU A 238 16.94 12.82 -2.91
N SER A 239 16.62 13.66 -3.89
CA SER A 239 15.26 14.12 -4.18
C SER A 239 14.36 12.96 -4.57
N ALA A 240 14.83 12.04 -5.42
CA ALA A 240 14.07 10.86 -5.82
C ALA A 240 13.62 10.01 -4.62
N GLU A 241 14.51 9.81 -3.63
CA GLU A 241 14.17 9.10 -2.39
C GLU A 241 13.19 9.88 -1.52
N ALA A 242 13.44 11.19 -1.35
CA ALA A 242 12.59 12.06 -0.54
C ALA A 242 11.18 12.22 -1.14
N ILE A 243 11.06 12.36 -2.46
CA ILE A 243 9.77 12.43 -3.18
C ILE A 243 8.95 11.18 -2.94
N ALA A 244 9.54 9.99 -3.12
CA ALA A 244 8.84 8.74 -2.90
C ALA A 244 8.33 8.60 -1.45
N ARG A 245 9.15 9.04 -0.48
CA ARG A 245 8.74 9.09 0.93
C ARG A 245 7.61 10.09 1.17
N GLN A 246 7.71 11.31 0.65
CA GLN A 246 6.77 12.39 0.91
C GLN A 246 5.40 12.14 0.28
N LEU A 247 5.35 11.64 -0.96
CA LEU A 247 4.09 11.29 -1.60
C LEU A 247 3.33 10.23 -0.79
N LYS A 248 4.06 9.25 -0.22
CA LYS A 248 3.48 8.21 0.63
C LYS A 248 3.03 8.75 1.99
N LEU A 249 3.82 9.61 2.64
CA LEU A 249 3.46 10.19 3.94
C LEU A 249 2.23 11.09 3.82
N ARG A 250 2.17 11.91 2.77
CA ARG A 250 1.09 12.88 2.53
C ARG A 250 -0.12 12.28 1.81
N ASP A 251 -0.10 10.98 1.51
CA ASP A 251 -1.13 10.26 0.74
C ASP A 251 -1.50 10.97 -0.58
N LEU A 252 -0.47 11.51 -1.27
CA LEU A 252 -0.65 12.24 -2.53
C LEU A 252 -0.79 11.27 -3.70
N ALA A 253 -1.84 11.45 -4.50
CA ALA A 253 -2.20 10.59 -5.62
C ALA A 253 -2.63 11.38 -6.84
N GLY A 254 -2.69 10.70 -8.00
CA GLY A 254 -3.06 11.32 -9.28
C GLY A 254 -1.83 11.57 -10.14
N LEU A 255 -1.89 12.64 -10.95
CA LEU A 255 -0.76 13.06 -11.78
C LEU A 255 0.25 13.80 -10.90
N VAL A 256 1.49 13.33 -10.88
CA VAL A 256 2.61 13.99 -10.21
C VAL A 256 3.63 14.38 -11.28
N VAL A 257 4.01 15.65 -11.31
CA VAL A 257 5.04 16.20 -12.19
C VAL A 257 6.22 16.60 -11.31
N ILE A 258 7.41 16.16 -11.67
CA ILE A 258 8.64 16.42 -10.92
C ILE A 258 9.58 17.18 -11.84
N ASP A 259 9.97 18.37 -11.43
CA ASP A 259 10.95 19.22 -12.09
C ASP A 259 12.32 18.97 -11.43
N PHE A 260 13.11 18.09 -12.02
CA PHE A 260 14.47 17.79 -11.55
C PHE A 260 15.44 18.84 -12.07
N ILE A 261 16.57 19.03 -11.37
CA ILE A 261 17.64 19.91 -11.84
C ILE A 261 18.18 19.35 -13.16
N ASP A 262 18.32 20.22 -14.17
CA ASP A 262 18.89 19.86 -15.47
C ASP A 262 20.27 19.20 -15.32
N MET A 263 20.48 18.15 -16.11
CA MET A 263 21.74 17.39 -16.18
C MET A 263 22.09 17.18 -17.65
N GLU A 264 23.33 17.46 -18.02
CA GLU A 264 23.79 17.34 -19.41
C GLU A 264 23.92 15.86 -19.84
N GLU A 265 24.33 15.00 -18.92
CA GLU A 265 24.55 13.59 -19.25
C GLU A 265 23.25 12.77 -19.17
N MET A 266 22.83 12.21 -20.31
CA MET A 266 21.71 11.25 -20.37
C MET A 266 21.89 9.99 -19.49
N ARG A 267 23.11 9.70 -19.04
CA ARG A 267 23.38 8.62 -18.06
C ARG A 267 22.91 9.01 -16.66
N ASN A 268 22.99 10.29 -16.31
CA ASN A 268 22.56 10.84 -15.03
C ASN A 268 21.04 10.83 -14.93
N ASN A 269 20.34 11.25 -15.99
CA ASN A 269 18.88 11.14 -16.11
C ASN A 269 18.39 9.70 -15.85
N ARG A 270 18.99 8.72 -16.53
CA ARG A 270 18.67 7.29 -16.33
C ARG A 270 18.94 6.80 -14.91
N SER A 271 19.95 7.37 -14.24
CA SER A 271 20.29 7.00 -12.86
C SER A 271 19.24 7.52 -11.87
N VAL A 272 18.73 8.74 -12.09
CA VAL A 272 17.64 9.33 -11.30
C VAL A 272 16.33 8.58 -11.52
N GLU A 273 15.96 8.29 -12.77
CA GLU A 273 14.77 7.47 -13.10
C GLU A 273 14.81 6.11 -12.41
N ARG A 274 15.97 5.44 -12.45
CA ARG A 274 16.17 4.16 -11.78
C ARG A 274 16.03 4.30 -10.27
N ARG A 275 16.68 5.30 -9.67
CA ARG A 275 16.59 5.53 -8.21
C ARG A 275 15.15 5.79 -7.78
N LEU A 276 14.43 6.64 -8.49
CA LEU A 276 13.01 6.91 -8.23
C LEU A 276 12.19 5.62 -8.29
N LYS A 277 12.40 4.79 -9.31
CA LYS A 277 11.73 3.48 -9.44
C LYS A 277 12.04 2.55 -8.27
N GLU A 278 13.29 2.49 -7.83
CA GLU A 278 13.73 1.70 -6.68
C GLU A 278 13.08 2.20 -5.37
N SER A 279 13.02 3.52 -5.16
CA SER A 279 12.40 4.12 -3.97
C SER A 279 10.90 3.78 -3.85
N PHE A 280 10.20 3.66 -4.98
CA PHE A 280 8.79 3.24 -5.01
C PHE A 280 8.57 1.72 -5.03
N ALA A 281 9.61 0.89 -5.09
CA ALA A 281 9.45 -0.57 -5.17
C ALA A 281 8.68 -1.15 -3.98
N SER A 282 8.81 -0.52 -2.80
CA SER A 282 8.10 -0.89 -1.57
C SER A 282 6.67 -0.36 -1.50
N ASP A 283 6.28 0.52 -2.43
CA ASP A 283 4.96 1.12 -2.46
C ASP A 283 3.89 0.12 -2.91
N ARG A 284 2.74 0.18 -2.25
CA ARG A 284 1.59 -0.66 -2.57
C ARG A 284 0.77 -0.08 -3.70
N ALA A 285 0.74 1.25 -3.83
CA ALA A 285 0.05 1.93 -4.90
C ALA A 285 0.56 1.45 -6.26
N ARG A 286 -0.32 1.52 -7.27
CA ARG A 286 0.07 1.27 -8.65
C ARG A 286 0.66 2.57 -9.20
N ILE A 287 1.96 2.57 -9.39
CA ILE A 287 2.69 3.74 -9.89
C ILE A 287 3.09 3.47 -11.33
N GLN A 288 2.89 4.46 -12.18
CA GLN A 288 3.38 4.49 -13.55
C GLN A 288 4.31 5.70 -13.65
N MET A 289 5.50 5.50 -14.19
CA MET A 289 6.52 6.53 -14.31
C MET A 289 6.81 6.76 -15.79
N GLY A 290 6.87 8.03 -16.17
CA GLY A 290 7.43 8.45 -17.45
C GLY A 290 8.95 8.49 -17.40
N LYS A 291 9.56 8.89 -18.52
CA LYS A 291 10.97 9.29 -18.56
C LYS A 291 11.07 10.79 -18.32
N ILE A 292 12.25 11.25 -17.93
CA ILE A 292 12.61 12.68 -17.91
C ILE A 292 12.38 13.24 -19.32
N SER A 293 11.62 14.32 -19.38
CA SER A 293 11.18 14.92 -20.64
C SER A 293 12.27 15.83 -21.20
N PRO A 294 12.17 16.27 -22.47
CA PRO A 294 13.06 17.31 -22.99
C PRO A 294 12.94 18.65 -22.25
N PHE A 295 11.90 18.84 -21.44
CA PHE A 295 11.66 20.03 -20.62
C PHE A 295 12.05 19.83 -19.16
N GLY A 296 12.72 18.71 -18.83
CA GLY A 296 12.79 18.17 -17.46
C GLY A 296 11.69 17.14 -17.24
#